data_AF-A0A098G909-F1
#
_entry.id   AF-A0A098G909-F1
#
_cell.length_a   1.000
_cell.length_b   1.000
_cell.length_c   1.000
_cell.angle_alpha   90.00
_cell.angle_beta   90.00
_cell.angle_gamma   90.00
#
_symmetry.space_group_name_H-M   'P 1'
#
loop_
_entity.id
_entity.type
_entity.pdbx_description
1 polymer ?
#
loop_
_entity_poly.entity_id
_entity_poly.type
_entity_poly.pdbx_seq_one_letter_code
_entity_poly.pdbx_strand_id
1 'polypeptide(L)'
;MGEIFKKELPNPVLSYTGERFTEGHDIETEIEHYHRYFFARSYCRGKDVLDIASGEGYGSAILAQVAASVVGVDICAEAVSHAQMVHTYPNLRYLMGDVCKIPLDDQSVDVVVSFETLEHFYEHDLFMQEVKRVLRPDGQLIISTPNSDIYSAIGIPANPYHVNELTKIEFTGLCRKYFKYMSLLNQRTLVGSVLVGEGDTAELPILFESRGQDYVESSKGLSRAFYLISILSDVEHMTVHNSIYINGGIRDSLNSTSQLFHQMLTEKNRHIENLEHSTLHKDKHIENLEHSTLHKDKHIENLENTTRHKDKHIENLENMILDKDRQIKYLKILIEGKEQHVFQQNNESHDFQEQSSKSAITWIRKKILSRKEIRICSKSTYFDASWYLAQYPDVKESGINPVVHYVQFGALEQRDPGPNFSTKNYLKANPKVRKKGINPLFHFEQQA
;
A
#
# COMPACT_ATOMS: atom_id res chain seq x y z
N MET A 1 51.07 -9.37 -14.79
CA MET A 1 49.77 -9.73 -14.16
C MET A 1 50.00 -9.86 -12.67
N GLY A 2 49.07 -9.34 -11.85
CA GLY A 2 49.19 -9.34 -10.38
C GLY A 2 48.69 -10.63 -9.74
N GLU A 3 48.84 -10.72 -8.42
CA GLU A 3 48.28 -11.79 -7.58
C GLU A 3 46.74 -11.69 -7.53
N ILE A 4 46.06 -12.83 -7.63
CA ILE A 4 44.60 -12.94 -7.41
C ILE A 4 44.41 -13.68 -6.09
N PHE A 5 43.62 -13.11 -5.19
CA PHE A 5 43.31 -13.71 -3.90
C PHE A 5 41.84 -13.48 -3.54
N LYS A 6 41.31 -14.30 -2.63
CA LYS A 6 39.88 -14.36 -2.33
C LYS A 6 39.52 -13.35 -1.24
N LYS A 7 38.50 -12.55 -1.48
CA LYS A 7 37.76 -11.80 -0.45
C LYS A 7 36.62 -12.72 0.02
N GLU A 8 36.68 -13.21 1.25
CA GLU A 8 35.64 -14.08 1.81
C GLU A 8 34.60 -13.24 2.54
N LEU A 9 33.31 -13.48 2.25
CA LEU A 9 32.20 -12.85 2.97
C LEU A 9 31.76 -13.80 4.09
N PRO A 10 31.55 -13.31 5.33
CA PRO A 10 31.10 -14.14 6.43
C PRO A 10 29.69 -14.67 6.16
N ASN A 11 29.46 -15.93 6.49
CA ASN A 11 28.13 -16.54 6.45
C ASN A 11 27.98 -17.54 7.61
N PRO A 12 27.13 -17.26 8.62
CA PRO A 12 26.23 -16.10 8.72
C PRO A 12 26.98 -14.77 8.93
N VAL A 13 26.31 -13.64 8.72
CA VAL A 13 26.85 -12.30 9.03
C VAL A 13 26.50 -11.94 10.48
N LEU A 14 27.44 -11.33 11.22
CA LEU A 14 27.17 -10.83 12.58
C LEU A 14 26.25 -9.60 12.53
N SER A 15 25.41 -9.41 13.55
CA SER A 15 24.48 -8.26 13.57
C SER A 15 25.23 -6.95 13.80
N TYR A 16 24.92 -5.93 13.00
CA TYR A 16 25.54 -4.61 13.15
C TYR A 16 25.00 -3.84 14.36
N THR A 17 25.91 -3.39 15.22
CA THR A 17 25.62 -2.60 16.42
C THR A 17 26.07 -1.14 16.32
N GLY A 18 26.83 -0.79 15.28
CA GLY A 18 27.50 0.51 15.13
C GLY A 18 28.83 0.64 15.87
N GLU A 19 29.16 -0.28 16.79
CA GLU A 19 30.45 -0.27 17.52
C GLU A 19 31.59 -0.84 16.67
N ARG A 20 31.29 -1.86 15.86
CA ARG A 20 32.27 -2.61 15.07
C ARG A 20 31.89 -2.58 13.60
N PHE A 21 32.91 -2.72 12.76
CA PHE A 21 32.68 -3.02 11.36
C PHE A 21 32.08 -4.43 11.21
N THR A 22 30.98 -4.52 10.46
CA THR A 22 30.37 -5.77 9.98
C THR A 22 30.06 -5.60 8.51
N GLU A 23 30.38 -6.59 7.69
CA GLU A 23 30.17 -6.51 6.24
C GLU A 23 28.71 -6.25 5.84
N GLY A 24 28.51 -5.55 4.71
CA GLY A 24 27.18 -5.36 4.08
C GLY A 24 26.32 -4.20 4.58
N HIS A 25 26.82 -3.37 5.50
CA HIS A 25 26.03 -2.28 6.11
C HIS A 25 26.34 -0.89 5.53
N ASP A 26 27.62 -0.54 5.39
CA ASP A 26 28.07 0.70 4.76
C ASP A 26 29.22 0.44 3.80
N ILE A 27 29.01 0.80 2.53
CA ILE A 27 29.96 0.52 1.46
C ILE A 27 31.21 1.38 1.55
N GLU A 28 31.10 2.60 2.09
CA GLU A 28 32.23 3.49 2.25
C GLU A 28 33.17 2.96 3.33
N THR A 29 32.63 2.67 4.52
CA THR A 29 33.38 2.04 5.62
C THR A 29 33.98 0.70 5.17
N GLU A 30 33.24 -0.10 4.39
CA GLU A 30 33.74 -1.37 3.84
C GLU A 30 34.98 -1.17 2.96
N ILE A 31 34.94 -0.25 2.00
CA ILE A 31 36.09 0.06 1.13
C ILE A 31 37.31 0.43 1.98
N GLU A 32 37.11 1.28 2.98
CA GLU A 32 38.20 1.80 3.83
C GLU A 32 38.85 0.68 4.63
N HIS A 33 38.04 -0.14 5.30
CA HIS A 33 38.50 -1.28 6.10
C HIS A 33 39.23 -2.32 5.24
N TYR A 34 38.65 -2.74 4.11
CA TYR A 34 39.29 -3.72 3.24
C TYR A 34 40.58 -3.19 2.63
N HIS A 35 40.64 -1.91 2.26
CA HIS A 35 41.86 -1.33 1.71
C HIS A 35 43.00 -1.35 2.73
N ARG A 36 42.74 -1.04 4.02
CA ARG A 36 43.74 -1.15 5.09
C ARG A 36 44.26 -2.58 5.25
N TYR A 37 43.39 -3.59 5.21
CA TYR A 37 43.81 -4.99 5.29
C TYR A 37 44.55 -5.48 4.04
N PHE A 38 44.15 -5.08 2.82
CA PHE A 38 44.89 -5.39 1.60
C PHE A 38 46.29 -4.75 1.61
N PHE A 39 46.38 -3.53 2.15
CA PHE A 39 47.64 -2.87 2.37
C PHE A 39 48.51 -3.62 3.39
N ALA A 40 47.98 -3.95 4.57
CA ALA A 40 48.72 -4.69 5.60
C ALA A 40 49.15 -6.09 5.14
N ARG A 41 48.32 -6.78 4.34
CA ARG A 41 48.64 -8.07 3.74
C ARG A 41 49.97 -8.05 2.98
N SER A 42 50.33 -6.94 2.34
CA SER A 42 51.60 -6.82 1.60
C SER A 42 52.85 -6.91 2.49
N TYR A 43 52.72 -6.65 3.80
CA TYR A 43 53.80 -6.75 4.80
C TYR A 43 53.79 -8.06 5.59
N CYS A 44 52.75 -8.88 5.45
CA CYS A 44 52.53 -10.07 6.27
C CYS A 44 53.06 -11.36 5.66
N ARG A 45 53.62 -11.34 4.44
CA ARG A 45 53.99 -12.57 3.72
C ARG A 45 55.09 -13.36 4.45
N GLY A 46 54.76 -14.60 4.83
CA GLY A 46 55.66 -15.50 5.55
C GLY A 46 56.00 -15.05 6.98
N LYS A 47 55.21 -14.16 7.56
CA LYS A 47 55.42 -13.59 8.90
C LYS A 47 54.47 -14.17 9.94
N ASP A 48 54.86 -14.14 11.21
CA ASP A 48 53.95 -14.35 12.34
C ASP A 48 53.24 -13.04 12.65
N VAL A 49 51.91 -13.05 12.61
CA VAL A 49 51.10 -11.83 12.64
C VAL A 49 50.11 -11.86 13.81
N LEU A 50 50.02 -10.75 14.51
CA LEU A 50 48.93 -10.44 15.44
C LEU A 50 47.98 -9.44 14.78
N ASP A 51 46.70 -9.77 14.71
CA ASP A 51 45.62 -8.83 14.37
C ASP A 51 44.87 -8.51 15.67
N ILE A 52 45.17 -7.37 16.28
CA ILE A 52 44.63 -6.97 17.59
C ILE A 52 43.42 -6.05 17.41
N ALA A 53 42.35 -6.33 18.17
CA ALA A 53 40.98 -5.89 17.91
C ALA A 53 40.45 -6.38 16.56
N SER A 54 40.56 -7.69 16.32
CA SER A 54 40.25 -8.33 15.03
C SER A 54 38.77 -8.33 14.64
N GLY A 55 37.85 -7.96 15.54
CA GLY A 55 36.41 -7.97 15.30
C GLY A 55 35.91 -9.35 14.88
N GLU A 56 35.12 -9.38 13.80
CA GLU A 56 34.58 -10.63 13.23
C GLU A 56 35.61 -11.45 12.43
N GLY A 57 36.85 -10.96 12.30
CA GLY A 57 37.98 -11.75 11.81
C GLY A 57 38.21 -11.78 10.30
N TYR A 58 37.42 -11.05 9.50
CA TYR A 58 37.59 -10.93 8.03
C TYR A 58 38.99 -10.43 7.66
N GLY A 59 39.53 -9.48 8.44
CA GLY A 59 40.88 -8.96 8.29
C GLY A 59 41.93 -10.03 8.54
N SER A 60 41.83 -10.74 9.67
CA SER A 60 42.73 -11.85 10.02
C SER A 60 42.72 -12.94 8.93
N ALA A 61 41.57 -13.24 8.35
CA ALA A 61 41.42 -14.18 7.23
C ALA A 61 42.20 -13.74 5.98
N ILE A 62 42.15 -12.45 5.64
CA ILE A 62 42.93 -11.87 4.53
C ILE A 62 44.43 -11.99 4.77
N LEU A 63 44.89 -11.72 6.00
CA LEU A 63 46.29 -11.81 6.38
C LEU A 63 46.79 -13.26 6.36
N ALA A 64 45.95 -14.21 6.80
CA ALA A 64 46.28 -15.64 6.86
C ALA A 64 46.58 -16.25 5.49
N GLN A 65 46.08 -15.66 4.40
CA GLN A 65 46.37 -16.13 3.04
C GLN A 65 47.85 -15.98 2.63
N VAL A 66 48.63 -15.16 3.33
CA VAL A 66 50.07 -14.96 3.04
C VAL A 66 50.99 -15.14 4.24
N ALA A 67 50.47 -14.99 5.45
CA ALA A 67 51.24 -15.10 6.69
C ALA A 67 51.67 -16.54 6.99
N ALA A 68 52.77 -16.68 7.74
CA ALA A 68 53.17 -17.97 8.30
C ALA A 68 52.19 -18.40 9.40
N SER A 69 51.79 -17.46 10.26
CA SER A 69 50.74 -17.65 11.26
C SER A 69 50.00 -16.34 11.53
N VAL A 70 48.73 -16.42 11.90
CA VAL A 70 47.91 -15.28 12.32
C VAL A 70 47.18 -15.62 13.61
N VAL A 71 47.29 -14.71 14.58
CA VAL A 71 46.47 -14.73 15.79
C VAL A 71 45.57 -13.49 15.77
N GLY A 72 44.27 -13.69 15.61
CA GLY A 72 43.28 -12.63 15.82
C GLY A 72 42.94 -12.52 17.31
N VAL A 73 42.94 -11.32 17.85
CA VAL A 73 42.57 -11.07 19.26
C VAL A 73 41.50 -10.01 19.33
N ASP A 74 40.40 -10.30 20.03
CA ASP A 74 39.35 -9.32 20.32
C ASP A 74 38.86 -9.43 21.77
N ILE A 75 38.39 -8.33 22.34
CA ILE A 75 37.83 -8.30 23.70
C ILE A 75 36.45 -8.97 23.76
N CYS A 76 35.71 -8.97 22.64
CA CYS A 76 34.35 -9.49 22.57
C CYS A 76 34.34 -11.00 22.30
N ALA A 77 33.92 -11.77 23.31
CA ALA A 77 33.81 -13.23 23.20
C ALA A 77 32.87 -13.70 22.07
N GLU A 78 31.80 -12.94 21.80
CA GLU A 78 30.86 -13.24 20.71
C GLU A 78 31.52 -13.08 19.34
N ALA A 79 32.24 -11.96 19.12
CA ALA A 79 32.96 -11.70 17.88
C ALA A 79 34.05 -12.76 17.63
N VAL A 80 34.81 -13.14 18.67
CA VAL A 80 35.79 -14.23 18.60
C VAL A 80 35.13 -15.57 18.23
N SER A 81 34.01 -15.91 18.88
CA SER A 81 33.29 -17.15 18.59
C SER A 81 32.74 -17.19 17.17
N HIS A 82 32.26 -16.04 16.68
CA HIS A 82 31.81 -15.87 15.31
C HIS A 82 32.96 -16.03 14.31
N ALA A 83 34.07 -15.32 14.52
CA ALA A 83 35.26 -15.37 13.68
C ALA A 83 35.79 -16.80 13.52
N GLN A 84 35.88 -17.55 14.62
CA GLN A 84 36.28 -18.97 14.61
C GLN A 84 35.36 -19.85 13.77
N MET A 85 34.07 -19.52 13.68
CA MET A 85 33.09 -20.27 12.91
C MET A 85 33.16 -19.97 11.42
N VAL A 86 33.30 -18.69 11.05
CA VAL A 86 33.16 -18.24 9.65
C VAL A 86 34.49 -18.13 8.89
N HIS A 87 35.61 -17.97 9.60
CA HIS A 87 36.94 -17.81 9.00
C HIS A 87 37.90 -18.87 9.54
N THR A 88 38.08 -19.96 8.79
CA THR A 88 38.97 -21.07 9.19
C THR A 88 40.11 -21.23 8.20
N TYR A 89 41.35 -21.06 8.68
CA TYR A 89 42.57 -21.41 7.96
C TYR A 89 43.50 -22.23 8.86
N PRO A 90 44.35 -23.13 8.29
CA PRO A 90 45.27 -23.95 9.10
C PRO A 90 46.27 -23.15 9.95
N ASN A 91 46.57 -21.92 9.54
CA ASN A 91 47.52 -21.01 10.17
C ASN A 91 46.83 -19.83 10.89
N LEU A 92 45.50 -19.88 11.09
CA LEU A 92 44.73 -18.83 11.73
C LEU A 92 44.06 -19.36 13.00
N ARG A 93 44.20 -18.61 14.09
CA ARG A 93 43.47 -18.85 15.33
C ARG A 93 43.00 -17.54 15.94
N TYR A 94 41.94 -17.60 16.75
CA TYR A 94 41.41 -16.44 17.45
C TYR A 94 41.43 -16.63 18.96
N LEU A 95 41.77 -15.59 19.71
CA LEU A 95 41.79 -15.56 21.16
C LEU A 95 40.97 -14.38 21.68
N MET A 96 40.24 -14.59 22.79
CA MET A 96 39.69 -13.46 23.53
C MET A 96 40.81 -12.79 24.34
N GLY A 97 40.93 -11.48 24.28
CA GLY A 97 42.00 -10.76 24.96
C GLY A 97 41.82 -9.25 25.01
N ASP A 98 42.57 -8.61 25.91
CA ASP A 98 42.57 -7.16 26.10
C ASP A 98 43.80 -6.55 25.41
N VAL A 99 43.63 -5.41 24.76
CA VAL A 99 44.72 -4.65 24.13
C VAL A 99 45.77 -4.18 25.15
N CYS A 100 45.37 -3.97 26.40
CA CYS A 100 46.26 -3.61 27.51
C CYS A 100 46.95 -4.83 28.15
N LYS A 101 46.61 -6.05 27.72
CA LYS A 101 47.22 -7.30 28.17
C LYS A 101 47.07 -8.38 27.11
N ILE A 102 47.87 -8.27 26.05
CA ILE A 102 47.77 -9.10 24.86
C ILE A 102 48.13 -10.55 25.24
N PRO A 103 47.30 -11.56 24.94
CA PRO A 103 47.47 -12.94 25.38
C PRO A 103 48.50 -13.72 24.53
N LEU A 104 49.63 -13.09 24.22
CA LEU A 104 50.76 -13.64 23.48
C LEU A 104 52.06 -13.48 24.27
N ASP A 105 53.01 -14.37 24.00
CA ASP A 105 54.35 -14.32 24.60
C ASP A 105 55.15 -13.11 24.10
N ASP A 106 56.18 -12.73 24.86
CA ASP A 106 57.11 -11.67 24.48
C ASP A 106 57.82 -12.01 23.16
N GLN A 107 58.01 -11.02 22.30
CA GLN A 107 58.77 -11.13 21.05
C GLN A 107 58.33 -12.33 20.18
N SER A 108 57.03 -12.60 20.14
CA SER A 108 56.44 -13.77 19.49
C SER A 108 55.92 -13.51 18.08
N VAL A 109 55.80 -12.25 17.65
CA VAL A 109 55.27 -11.88 16.34
C VAL A 109 56.18 -10.90 15.59
N ASP A 110 56.18 -10.98 14.27
CA ASP A 110 56.90 -10.07 13.38
C ASP A 110 56.08 -8.82 13.05
N VAL A 111 54.76 -8.95 12.96
CA VAL A 111 53.86 -7.85 12.56
C VAL A 111 52.66 -7.80 13.49
N VAL A 112 52.36 -6.60 13.98
CA VAL A 112 51.08 -6.30 14.64
C VAL A 112 50.26 -5.42 13.70
N VAL A 113 49.00 -5.79 13.48
CA VAL A 113 48.01 -5.03 12.73
C VAL A 113 46.89 -4.62 13.69
N SER A 114 46.50 -3.35 13.69
CA SER A 114 45.42 -2.82 14.52
C SER A 114 44.74 -1.67 13.78
N PHE A 115 43.46 -1.82 13.46
CA PHE A 115 42.72 -0.78 12.74
C PHE A 115 41.49 -0.36 13.53
N GLU A 116 41.26 0.96 13.61
CA GLU A 116 40.09 1.56 14.28
C GLU A 116 39.90 1.00 15.69
N THR A 117 40.94 1.17 16.52
CA THR A 117 41.01 0.57 17.86
C THR A 117 41.28 1.61 18.94
N LEU A 118 42.19 2.56 18.71
CA LEU A 118 42.67 3.53 19.71
C LEU A 118 41.53 4.38 20.30
N GLU A 119 40.60 4.78 19.45
CA GLU A 119 39.44 5.62 19.78
C GLU A 119 38.51 5.01 20.84
N HIS A 120 38.60 3.71 21.09
CA HIS A 120 37.72 2.97 21.99
C HIS A 120 38.22 2.87 23.44
N PHE A 121 39.41 3.38 23.78
CA PHE A 121 39.97 3.32 25.13
C PHE A 121 40.93 4.48 25.44
N TYR A 122 41.30 4.68 26.71
CA TYR A 122 42.18 5.79 27.13
C TYR A 122 43.65 5.37 27.32
N GLU A 123 43.89 4.08 27.55
CA GLU A 123 45.16 3.49 27.95
C GLU A 123 46.13 3.30 26.76
N HIS A 124 46.21 4.27 25.84
CA HIS A 124 47.02 4.20 24.62
C HIS A 124 48.50 3.87 24.90
N ASP A 125 49.06 4.43 25.97
CA ASP A 125 50.44 4.16 26.39
C ASP A 125 50.66 2.69 26.81
N LEU A 126 49.69 2.09 27.52
CA LEU A 126 49.77 0.68 27.91
C LEU A 126 49.63 -0.25 26.70
N PHE A 127 48.71 0.08 25.79
CA PHE A 127 48.58 -0.64 24.53
C PHE A 127 49.89 -0.60 23.72
N MET A 128 50.50 0.58 23.56
CA MET A 128 51.77 0.69 22.84
C MET A 128 52.90 -0.10 23.53
N GLN A 129 52.92 -0.16 24.86
CA GLN A 129 53.87 -1.00 25.61
C GLN A 129 53.65 -2.49 25.36
N GLU A 130 52.41 -2.96 25.35
CA GLU A 130 52.07 -4.35 25.03
C GLU A 130 52.43 -4.71 23.59
N VAL A 131 52.17 -3.81 22.63
CA VAL A 131 52.63 -3.98 21.25
C VAL A 131 54.15 -4.14 21.19
N LYS A 132 54.91 -3.30 21.89
CA LYS A 132 56.37 -3.41 21.97
C LYS A 132 56.82 -4.71 22.64
N ARG A 133 56.08 -5.22 23.63
CA ARG A 133 56.39 -6.47 24.32
C ARG A 133 56.25 -7.67 23.40
N VAL A 134 55.15 -7.76 22.65
CA VAL A 134 54.87 -8.93 21.79
C VAL A 134 55.64 -8.90 20.46
N LEU A 135 56.02 -7.72 19.97
CA LEU A 135 56.84 -7.58 18.76
C LEU A 135 58.27 -8.06 18.97
N ARG A 136 58.80 -8.76 17.96
CA ARG A 136 60.24 -9.02 17.83
C ARG A 136 61.01 -7.71 17.64
N PRO A 137 62.32 -7.66 17.95
CA PRO A 137 63.12 -6.43 17.84
C PRO A 137 63.11 -5.74 16.47
N ASP A 138 62.95 -6.52 15.39
CA ASP A 138 62.84 -6.04 14.00
C ASP A 138 61.39 -5.99 13.48
N GLY A 139 60.42 -6.23 14.37
CA GLY A 139 59.01 -6.26 14.05
C GLY A 139 58.41 -4.89 13.71
N GLN A 140 57.20 -4.93 13.18
CA GLN A 140 56.49 -3.76 12.67
C GLN A 140 55.07 -3.66 13.23
N LEU A 141 54.63 -2.44 13.55
CA LEU A 141 53.22 -2.15 13.84
C LEU A 141 52.61 -1.41 12.66
N ILE A 142 51.49 -1.91 12.14
CA ILE A 142 50.63 -1.23 11.18
C ILE A 142 49.35 -0.84 11.94
N ILE A 143 49.12 0.46 12.10
CA ILE A 143 48.05 0.98 12.94
C ILE A 143 47.24 2.07 12.26
N SER A 144 45.93 2.15 12.51
CA SER A 144 45.09 3.29 12.11
C SER A 144 44.30 3.91 13.26
N THR A 145 43.85 5.15 13.01
CA THR A 145 42.90 5.87 13.85
C THR A 145 42.09 6.83 12.98
N PRO A 146 40.83 7.15 13.35
CA PRO A 146 40.17 8.33 12.81
C PRO A 146 40.98 9.59 13.15
N ASN A 147 40.99 10.54 12.22
CA ASN A 147 41.64 11.82 12.36
C ASN A 147 40.65 12.83 12.96
N SER A 148 40.71 13.09 14.27
CA SER A 148 39.72 13.95 14.94
C SER A 148 39.65 15.37 14.37
N ASP A 149 40.74 15.87 13.75
CA ASP A 149 40.79 17.15 13.04
C ASP A 149 39.76 17.27 11.90
N ILE A 150 39.33 16.12 11.34
CA ILE A 150 38.41 16.02 10.20
C ILE A 150 37.16 15.23 10.56
N TYR A 151 37.33 14.07 11.20
CA TYR A 151 36.26 13.11 11.53
C TYR A 151 35.26 13.70 12.52
N SER A 152 35.76 14.42 13.54
CA SER A 152 34.95 15.03 14.60
C SER A 152 35.01 16.55 14.57
N ALA A 153 35.09 17.12 13.36
CA ALA A 153 35.06 18.55 13.17
C ALA A 153 33.74 19.16 13.69
N ILE A 154 33.79 20.45 14.06
CA ILE A 154 32.64 21.18 14.63
C ILE A 154 31.39 21.01 13.75
N GLY A 155 30.31 20.50 14.35
CA GLY A 155 29.03 20.29 13.68
C GLY A 155 28.78 18.85 13.21
N ILE A 156 29.77 17.96 13.34
CA ILE A 156 29.60 16.51 13.10
C ILE A 156 29.12 15.84 14.40
N PRO A 157 28.08 14.99 14.36
CA PRO A 157 27.65 14.22 15.54
C PRO A 157 28.76 13.31 16.06
N ALA A 158 28.99 13.31 17.37
CA ALA A 158 29.99 12.45 17.99
C ALA A 158 29.58 10.97 17.90
N ASN A 159 30.54 10.09 17.62
CA ASN A 159 30.34 8.66 17.71
C ASN A 159 30.33 8.23 19.20
N PRO A 160 29.24 7.64 19.72
CA PRO A 160 29.14 7.28 21.14
C PRO A 160 30.15 6.21 21.59
N TYR A 161 30.73 5.45 20.65
CA TYR A 161 31.72 4.41 20.96
C TYR A 161 33.16 4.92 20.94
N HIS A 162 33.40 6.13 20.43
CA HIS A 162 34.72 6.76 20.40
C HIS A 162 34.91 7.58 21.68
N VAL A 163 35.54 6.96 22.69
CA VAL A 163 35.80 7.60 23.99
C VAL A 163 37.00 8.55 23.96
N ASN A 164 37.95 8.33 23.04
CA ASN A 164 39.18 9.11 22.98
C ASN A 164 39.82 9.15 21.57
N GLU A 165 39.37 10.06 20.72
CA GLU A 165 39.95 10.25 19.38
C GLU A 165 41.19 11.15 19.40
N LEU A 166 42.18 10.81 18.58
CA LEU A 166 43.43 11.56 18.49
C LEU A 166 43.44 12.50 17.28
N THR A 167 43.96 13.71 17.49
CA THR A 167 44.38 14.58 16.38
C THR A 167 45.59 13.99 15.68
N LYS A 168 45.90 14.48 14.47
CA LYS A 168 47.11 14.05 13.76
C LYS A 168 48.39 14.28 14.56
N ILE A 169 48.45 15.35 15.34
CA ILE A 169 49.62 15.70 16.16
C ILE A 169 49.76 14.71 17.32
N GLU A 170 48.67 14.41 18.02
CA GLU A 170 48.67 13.48 19.16
C GLU A 170 49.02 12.07 18.73
N PHE A 171 48.39 11.57 17.66
CA PHE A 171 48.71 10.25 17.09
C PHE A 171 50.18 10.14 16.66
N THR A 172 50.71 11.16 15.99
CA THR A 172 52.13 11.20 15.61
C THR A 172 53.05 11.22 16.84
N GLY A 173 52.67 11.97 17.88
CA GLY A 173 53.39 12.03 19.14
C GLY A 173 53.45 10.69 19.85
N LEU A 174 52.30 10.01 19.96
CA LEU A 174 52.18 8.66 20.53
C LEU A 174 53.07 7.66 19.77
N CYS A 175 52.97 7.63 18.44
CA CYS A 175 53.76 6.72 17.60
C CYS A 175 55.27 6.92 17.79
N ARG A 176 55.74 8.18 17.73
CA ARG A 176 57.17 8.53 17.85
C ARG A 176 57.72 8.35 19.26
N LYS A 177 56.88 8.29 20.28
CA LYS A 177 57.28 7.96 21.65
C LYS A 177 57.81 6.52 21.77
N TYR A 178 57.30 5.59 20.95
CA TYR A 178 57.57 4.15 21.07
C TYR A 178 58.37 3.53 19.92
N PHE A 179 58.41 4.19 18.75
CA PHE A 179 59.11 3.68 17.57
C PHE A 179 60.02 4.73 16.97
N LYS A 180 61.22 4.29 16.56
CA LYS A 180 62.23 5.17 15.96
C LYS A 180 61.86 5.66 14.56
N TYR A 181 61.25 4.79 13.76
CA TYR A 181 60.86 5.08 12.38
C TYR A 181 59.34 4.99 12.23
N MET A 182 58.78 5.96 11.50
CA MET A 182 57.35 6.09 11.26
C MET A 182 57.13 6.57 9.82
N SER A 183 56.21 5.92 9.13
CA SER A 183 55.64 6.40 7.86
C SER A 183 54.15 6.63 8.04
N LEU A 184 53.67 7.84 7.73
CA LEU A 184 52.27 8.24 7.85
C LEU A 184 51.60 8.28 6.49
N LEU A 185 50.46 7.61 6.39
CA LEU A 185 49.56 7.56 5.25
C LEU A 185 48.23 8.18 5.65
N ASN A 186 47.52 8.73 4.67
CA ASN A 186 46.21 9.33 4.85
C ASN A 186 45.21 8.52 4.01
N GLN A 187 44.01 8.29 4.51
CA GLN A 187 42.96 7.57 3.79
C GLN A 187 41.62 8.32 3.86
N ARG A 188 40.91 8.29 2.74
CA ARG A 188 39.48 8.56 2.61
C ARG A 188 38.99 7.90 1.33
N THR A 189 37.71 7.57 1.28
CA THR A 189 37.06 7.17 0.02
C THR A 189 36.92 8.36 -0.92
N LEU A 190 36.98 8.09 -2.22
CA LEU A 190 36.96 9.10 -3.29
C LEU A 190 36.03 8.63 -4.41
N VAL A 191 35.20 9.53 -4.92
CA VAL A 191 34.50 9.35 -6.19
C VAL A 191 35.18 10.24 -7.23
N GLY A 192 35.93 9.64 -8.16
CA GLY A 192 36.70 10.42 -9.13
C GLY A 192 37.46 9.58 -10.14
N SER A 193 38.35 10.25 -10.87
CA SER A 193 39.29 9.65 -11.81
C SER A 193 40.72 9.84 -11.31
N VAL A 194 41.60 8.90 -11.60
CA VAL A 194 43.01 8.92 -11.20
C VAL A 194 43.89 8.93 -12.44
N LEU A 195 44.89 9.80 -12.46
CA LEU A 195 45.97 9.82 -13.44
C LEU A 195 47.28 9.45 -12.72
N VAL A 196 47.94 8.39 -13.18
CA VAL A 196 49.24 7.93 -12.66
C VAL A 196 50.22 7.92 -13.83
N GLY A 197 51.35 8.59 -13.66
CA GLY A 197 52.42 8.59 -14.65
C GLY A 197 53.17 7.26 -14.69
N GLU A 198 53.62 6.88 -15.88
CA GLU A 198 54.51 5.72 -16.05
C GLU A 198 55.96 6.17 -15.76
N GLY A 199 56.40 6.09 -14.50
CA GLY A 199 57.78 6.44 -14.10
C GLY A 199 58.00 6.53 -12.57
N ASP A 200 59.26 6.58 -12.14
CA ASP A 200 59.67 6.61 -10.71
C ASP A 200 59.65 8.02 -10.08
N THR A 201 58.59 8.79 -10.31
CA THR A 201 58.45 10.09 -9.62
C THR A 201 57.70 9.90 -8.30
N ALA A 202 58.42 10.02 -7.18
CA ALA A 202 57.89 9.94 -5.82
C ALA A 202 57.10 11.20 -5.38
N GLU A 203 56.46 11.91 -6.30
CA GLU A 203 55.69 13.11 -5.96
C GLU A 203 54.30 12.77 -5.45
N LEU A 204 53.81 13.55 -4.49
CA LEU A 204 52.42 13.47 -4.05
C LEU A 204 51.48 13.86 -5.20
N PRO A 205 50.34 13.16 -5.37
CA PRO A 205 49.39 13.49 -6.41
C PRO A 205 48.81 14.90 -6.19
N ILE A 206 48.47 15.59 -7.28
CA ILE A 206 47.64 16.80 -7.20
C ILE A 206 46.18 16.35 -7.18
N LEU A 207 45.48 16.69 -6.11
CA LEU A 207 44.07 16.42 -5.91
C LEU A 207 43.25 17.65 -6.34
N PHE A 208 42.27 17.44 -7.22
CA PHE A 208 41.27 18.43 -7.59
C PHE A 208 39.92 18.03 -6.99
N GLU A 209 39.28 18.94 -6.26
CA GLU A 209 37.99 18.70 -5.62
C GLU A 209 37.01 19.85 -5.88
N SER A 210 35.78 19.52 -6.28
CA SER A 210 34.72 20.51 -6.47
C SER A 210 34.29 21.15 -5.15
N ARG A 211 34.17 22.48 -5.15
CA ARG A 211 33.64 23.30 -4.06
C ARG A 211 32.34 23.96 -4.53
N GLY A 212 31.22 23.29 -4.26
CA GLY A 212 29.95 23.67 -4.87
C GLY A 212 29.93 23.38 -6.38
N GLN A 213 29.09 24.09 -7.14
CA GLN A 213 28.94 23.85 -8.58
C GLN A 213 30.01 24.54 -9.42
N ASP A 214 30.56 25.66 -8.97
CA ASP A 214 31.32 26.57 -9.84
C ASP A 214 32.84 26.59 -9.57
N TYR A 215 33.30 25.99 -8.48
CA TYR A 215 34.69 26.09 -8.05
C TYR A 215 35.36 24.72 -7.95
N VAL A 216 36.66 24.69 -8.24
CA VAL A 216 37.52 23.53 -8.04
C VAL A 216 38.74 23.97 -7.23
N GLU A 217 38.96 23.31 -6.10
CA GLU A 217 40.16 23.48 -5.27
C GLU A 217 41.22 22.48 -5.72
N SER A 218 42.47 22.93 -5.87
CA SER A 218 43.63 22.06 -6.05
C SER A 218 44.44 21.97 -4.75
N SER A 219 44.88 20.76 -4.40
CA SER A 219 45.72 20.50 -3.22
C SER A 219 46.77 19.46 -3.54
N LYS A 220 47.89 19.45 -2.80
CA LYS A 220 48.92 18.41 -2.91
C LYS A 220 48.63 17.29 -1.92
N GLY A 221 48.75 16.05 -2.38
CA GLY A 221 48.42 14.85 -1.61
C GLY A 221 46.92 14.69 -1.37
N LEU A 222 46.58 13.83 -0.41
CA LEU A 222 45.21 13.56 -0.02
C LEU A 222 44.77 14.50 1.11
N SER A 223 44.13 15.61 0.76
CA SER A 223 43.54 16.53 1.73
C SER A 223 42.27 15.96 2.35
N ARG A 224 41.91 16.43 3.56
CA ARG A 224 40.68 16.05 4.29
C ARG A 224 40.50 14.54 4.46
N ALA A 225 41.61 13.84 4.71
CA ALA A 225 41.57 12.42 4.99
C ALA A 225 40.96 12.17 6.37
N PHE A 226 39.98 11.26 6.40
CA PHE A 226 39.27 10.87 7.61
C PHE A 226 40.11 9.97 8.50
N TYR A 227 41.03 9.19 7.94
CA TYR A 227 41.83 8.24 8.70
C TYR A 227 43.32 8.45 8.49
N LEU A 228 44.05 8.22 9.58
CA LEU A 228 45.50 8.18 9.61
C LEU A 228 45.93 6.72 9.70
N ILE A 229 46.87 6.30 8.88
CA ILE A 229 47.48 4.97 8.93
C ILE A 229 48.97 5.16 9.10
N SER A 230 49.58 4.42 10.02
CA SER A 230 51.02 4.45 10.20
C SER A 230 51.62 3.07 10.16
N ILE A 231 52.82 3.00 9.60
CA ILE A 231 53.70 1.87 9.81
C ILE A 231 54.88 2.30 10.64
N LEU A 232 55.15 1.55 11.70
CA LEU A 232 56.08 1.85 12.77
C LEU A 232 57.08 0.71 12.93
N SER A 233 58.35 1.06 13.11
CA SER A 233 59.43 0.09 13.33
C SER A 233 60.63 0.74 14.03
N ASP A 234 61.48 -0.08 14.65
CA ASP A 234 62.79 0.36 15.15
C ASP A 234 63.91 0.18 14.13
N VAL A 235 63.63 -0.43 12.98
CA VAL A 235 64.57 -0.61 11.86
C VAL A 235 64.21 0.31 10.68
N GLU A 236 65.24 0.86 10.03
CA GLU A 236 65.14 1.93 9.02
C GLU A 236 64.53 1.48 7.69
N HIS A 237 64.56 0.17 7.40
CA HIS A 237 64.21 -0.40 6.10
C HIS A 237 62.70 -0.61 5.93
N MET A 238 61.95 0.50 5.90
CA MET A 238 60.53 0.49 5.61
C MET A 238 60.24 1.12 4.26
N THR A 239 60.09 0.30 3.22
CA THR A 239 59.53 0.79 1.96
C THR A 239 58.01 0.85 2.11
N VAL A 240 57.46 2.06 2.00
CA VAL A 240 56.02 2.30 2.05
C VAL A 240 55.54 2.70 0.68
N HIS A 241 54.49 2.03 0.21
CA HIS A 241 53.91 2.28 -1.11
C HIS A 241 52.54 2.93 -0.97
N ASN A 242 52.25 3.89 -1.85
CA ASN A 242 50.88 4.35 -2.05
C ASN A 242 50.07 3.20 -2.68
N SER A 243 48.81 3.07 -2.28
CA SER A 243 47.92 2.04 -2.83
C SER A 243 46.54 2.62 -3.15
N ILE A 244 45.90 2.04 -4.16
CA ILE A 244 44.55 2.39 -4.59
C ILE A 244 43.73 1.11 -4.59
N TYR A 245 42.61 1.11 -3.86
CA TYR A 245 41.64 0.04 -3.94
C TYR A 245 40.46 0.47 -4.81
N ILE A 246 40.17 -0.33 -5.84
CA ILE A 246 39.02 -0.13 -6.72
C ILE A 246 37.99 -1.20 -6.40
N ASN A 247 36.87 -0.79 -5.79
CA ASN A 247 35.72 -1.67 -5.64
C ASN A 247 34.87 -1.64 -6.92
N GLY A 248 35.04 -2.66 -7.78
CA GLY A 248 34.32 -2.76 -9.05
C GLY A 248 32.80 -2.86 -8.91
N GLY A 249 32.29 -3.38 -7.79
CA GLY A 249 30.86 -3.62 -7.58
C GLY A 249 30.03 -2.34 -7.44
N ILE A 250 30.64 -1.21 -7.07
CA ILE A 250 29.92 0.05 -6.84
C ILE A 250 29.34 0.59 -8.15
N ARG A 251 30.11 0.54 -9.24
CA ARG A 251 29.64 1.03 -10.53
C ARG A 251 28.46 0.20 -11.03
N ASP A 252 28.54 -1.11 -10.86
CA ASP A 252 27.47 -2.04 -11.24
C ASP A 252 26.23 -1.84 -10.34
N SER A 253 26.44 -1.61 -9.04
CA SER A 253 25.36 -1.31 -8.09
C SER A 253 24.71 0.04 -8.38
N LEU A 254 25.47 1.11 -8.63
CA LEU A 254 24.93 2.44 -8.95
C LEU A 254 24.12 2.41 -10.25
N ASN A 255 24.62 1.70 -11.26
CA ASN A 255 23.89 1.50 -12.51
C ASN A 255 22.60 0.71 -12.30
N SER A 256 22.66 -0.37 -11.52
CA SER A 256 21.49 -1.22 -11.22
C SER A 256 20.44 -0.49 -10.38
N THR A 257 20.86 0.25 -9.36
CA THR A 257 19.97 1.08 -8.52
C THR A 257 19.33 2.18 -9.34
N SER A 258 20.09 2.87 -10.21
CA SER A 258 19.55 3.89 -11.11
C SER A 258 18.50 3.31 -12.07
N GLN A 259 18.76 2.12 -12.64
CA GLN A 259 17.81 1.40 -13.48
C GLN A 259 16.55 1.00 -12.71
N LEU A 260 16.68 0.45 -11.49
CA LEU A 260 15.55 0.09 -10.64
C LEU A 260 14.71 1.33 -10.29
N PHE A 261 15.36 2.44 -9.96
CA PHE A 261 14.69 3.70 -9.67
C PHE A 261 13.92 4.21 -10.89
N HIS A 262 14.51 4.14 -12.08
CA HIS A 262 13.83 4.47 -13.34
C HIS A 262 12.63 3.56 -13.62
N GLN A 263 12.75 2.25 -13.35
CA GLN A 263 11.63 1.31 -13.47
C GLN A 263 10.50 1.65 -12.50
N MET A 264 10.81 1.90 -11.22
CA MET A 264 9.82 2.31 -10.22
C MET A 264 9.13 3.63 -10.58
N LEU A 265 9.89 4.61 -11.08
CA LEU A 265 9.32 5.87 -11.56
C LEU A 265 8.38 5.65 -12.75
N THR A 266 8.77 4.80 -13.70
CA THR A 266 7.94 4.44 -14.86
C THR A 266 6.65 3.75 -14.43
N GLU A 267 6.72 2.82 -13.47
CA GLU A 267 5.54 2.14 -12.95
C GLU A 267 4.60 3.08 -12.18
N LYS A 268 5.16 3.98 -11.37
CA LYS A 268 4.37 5.02 -10.68
C LYS A 268 3.67 5.94 -11.67
N ASN A 269 4.35 6.37 -12.73
CA ASN A 269 3.74 7.21 -13.76
C ASN A 269 2.58 6.49 -14.46
N ARG A 270 2.75 5.21 -14.80
CA ARG A 270 1.65 4.39 -15.34
C ARG A 270 0.48 4.25 -14.37
N HIS A 271 0.75 4.15 -13.06
CA HIS A 271 -0.32 4.10 -12.05
C HIS A 271 -1.06 5.43 -11.97
N ILE A 272 -0.35 6.56 -12.04
CA ILE A 272 -0.94 7.90 -12.07
C ILE A 272 -1.86 8.05 -13.29
N GLU A 273 -1.40 7.69 -14.49
CA GLU A 273 -2.22 7.74 -15.71
C GLU A 273 -3.51 6.92 -15.59
N ASN A 274 -3.43 5.72 -14.98
CA ASN A 274 -4.61 4.88 -14.73
C ASN A 274 -5.61 5.53 -13.75
N LEU A 275 -5.09 6.16 -12.69
CA LEU A 275 -5.92 6.88 -11.72
C LEU A 275 -6.59 8.11 -12.35
N GLU A 276 -5.87 8.86 -13.19
CA GLU A 276 -6.41 9.99 -13.94
C GLU A 276 -7.55 9.53 -14.86
N HIS A 277 -7.35 8.45 -15.61
CA HIS A 277 -8.40 7.88 -16.47
C HIS A 277 -9.63 7.41 -15.67
N SER A 278 -9.42 6.76 -14.51
CA SER A 278 -10.50 6.34 -13.62
C SER A 278 -11.28 7.53 -13.07
N THR A 279 -10.58 8.60 -12.71
CA THR A 279 -11.18 9.85 -12.19
C THR A 279 -12.03 10.51 -13.27
N LEU A 280 -11.50 10.66 -14.48
CA LEU A 280 -12.24 11.21 -15.62
C LEU A 280 -13.50 10.39 -15.94
N HIS A 281 -13.43 9.06 -15.85
CA HIS A 281 -14.60 8.20 -16.05
C HIS A 281 -15.66 8.42 -14.94
N LYS A 282 -15.23 8.57 -13.68
CA LYS A 282 -16.14 8.85 -12.57
C LYS A 282 -16.78 10.23 -12.70
N ASP A 283 -16.05 11.25 -13.14
CA ASP A 283 -16.60 12.59 -13.37
C ASP A 283 -17.71 12.57 -14.41
N LYS A 284 -17.49 11.87 -15.54
CA LYS A 284 -18.53 11.65 -16.55
C LYS A 284 -19.73 10.89 -16.00
N HIS A 285 -19.51 9.93 -15.09
CA HIS A 285 -20.60 9.20 -14.46
C HIS A 285 -21.42 10.10 -13.52
N ILE A 286 -20.75 10.97 -12.75
CA ILE A 286 -21.39 11.95 -11.88
C ILE A 286 -22.23 12.92 -12.72
N GLU A 287 -21.69 13.47 -13.82
CA GLU A 287 -22.43 14.36 -14.72
C GLU A 287 -23.71 13.71 -15.27
N ASN A 288 -23.64 12.43 -15.66
CA ASN A 288 -24.81 11.67 -16.10
C ASN A 288 -25.86 11.49 -14.99
N LEU A 289 -25.42 11.24 -13.75
CA LEU A 289 -26.32 11.11 -12.60
C LEU A 289 -26.96 12.46 -12.25
N GLU A 290 -26.21 13.56 -12.34
CA GLU A 290 -26.72 14.92 -12.17
C GLU A 290 -27.79 15.26 -13.21
N HIS A 291 -27.57 14.91 -14.47
CA HIS A 291 -28.59 15.10 -15.51
C HIS A 291 -29.86 14.24 -15.25
N SER A 292 -29.68 13.00 -14.79
CA SER A 292 -30.81 12.12 -14.44
C SER A 292 -31.61 12.63 -13.24
N THR A 293 -30.93 13.12 -12.21
CA THR A 293 -31.57 13.69 -11.02
C THR A 293 -32.35 14.96 -11.38
N LEU A 294 -31.75 15.87 -12.15
CA LEU A 294 -32.45 17.07 -12.65
C LEU A 294 -33.72 16.72 -13.45
N HIS A 295 -33.66 15.68 -14.29
CA HIS A 295 -34.84 15.22 -15.03
C HIS A 295 -35.92 14.66 -14.10
N LYS A 296 -35.54 13.92 -13.06
CA LYS A 296 -36.47 13.40 -12.05
C LYS A 296 -37.10 14.50 -11.22
N ASP A 297 -36.35 15.53 -10.83
CA ASP A 297 -36.87 16.68 -10.08
C ASP A 297 -37.96 17.41 -10.88
N LYS A 298 -37.73 17.66 -12.18
CA LYS A 298 -38.76 18.21 -13.09
C LYS A 298 -39.98 17.32 -13.19
N HIS A 299 -39.81 16.00 -13.17
CA HIS A 299 -40.93 15.06 -13.20
C HIS A 299 -41.74 15.11 -11.91
N ILE A 300 -41.08 15.18 -10.75
CA ILE A 300 -41.71 15.33 -9.44
C ILE A 300 -42.52 16.63 -9.40
N GLU A 301 -41.95 17.76 -9.83
CA GLU A 301 -42.65 19.05 -9.89
C GLU A 301 -43.94 18.98 -10.71
N ASN A 302 -43.90 18.30 -11.87
CA ASN A 302 -45.09 18.09 -12.70
C ASN A 302 -46.16 17.23 -12.00
N LEU A 303 -45.75 16.19 -11.28
CA LEU A 303 -46.67 15.33 -10.51
C LEU A 303 -47.29 16.09 -9.33
N GLU A 304 -46.51 16.91 -8.63
CA GLU A 304 -47.00 17.76 -7.55
C GLU A 304 -48.03 18.77 -8.05
N ASN A 305 -47.77 19.42 -9.18
CA ASN A 305 -48.73 20.33 -9.81
C ASN A 305 -50.03 19.60 -10.20
N THR A 306 -49.92 18.40 -10.78
CA THR A 306 -51.09 17.58 -11.15
C THR A 306 -51.90 17.18 -9.91
N THR A 307 -51.23 16.79 -8.83
CA THR A 307 -51.86 16.42 -7.56
C THR A 307 -52.60 17.61 -6.96
N ARG A 308 -51.96 18.78 -6.92
CA ARG A 308 -52.58 20.03 -6.45
C ARG A 308 -53.83 20.41 -7.25
N HIS A 309 -53.82 20.19 -8.57
CA HIS A 309 -55.00 20.39 -9.41
C HIS A 309 -56.13 19.42 -9.06
N LYS A 310 -55.82 18.15 -8.78
CA LYS A 310 -56.80 17.15 -8.38
C LYS A 310 -57.37 17.43 -6.99
N ASP A 311 -56.56 17.86 -6.04
CA ASP A 311 -57.01 18.23 -4.69
C ASP A 311 -58.04 19.38 -4.75
N LYS A 312 -57.76 20.43 -5.54
CA LYS A 312 -58.74 21.50 -5.80
C LYS A 312 -60.03 20.99 -6.45
N HIS A 313 -59.93 19.99 -7.33
CA HIS A 313 -61.12 19.41 -7.94
C HIS A 313 -61.95 18.61 -6.93
N ILE A 314 -61.30 17.85 -6.05
CA ILE A 314 -61.96 17.13 -4.95
C ILE A 314 -62.67 18.12 -4.02
N GLU A 315 -61.99 19.20 -3.61
CA GLU A 315 -62.60 20.25 -2.77
C GLU A 315 -63.86 20.85 -3.41
N ASN A 316 -63.83 21.10 -4.72
CA ASN A 316 -65.01 21.56 -5.47
C ASN A 316 -66.15 20.53 -5.46
N LEU A 317 -65.84 19.25 -5.67
CA LEU A 317 -66.83 18.18 -5.64
C LEU A 317 -67.42 18.00 -4.24
N GLU A 318 -66.61 18.08 -3.19
CA GLU A 318 -67.07 18.03 -1.80
C GLU A 318 -68.04 19.17 -1.49
N ASN A 319 -67.73 20.39 -1.93
CA ASN A 319 -68.64 21.53 -1.81
C ASN A 319 -69.96 21.33 -2.57
N MET A 320 -69.92 20.74 -3.77
CA MET A 320 -71.13 20.39 -4.52
C MET A 320 -71.98 19.34 -3.81
N ILE A 321 -71.35 18.31 -3.23
CA ILE A 321 -72.05 17.28 -2.44
C ILE A 321 -72.74 17.92 -1.24
N LEU A 322 -72.06 18.80 -0.50
CA LEU A 322 -72.63 19.53 0.64
C LEU A 322 -73.85 20.39 0.23
N ASP A 323 -73.82 21.01 -0.95
CA ASP A 323 -74.98 21.74 -1.49
C ASP A 323 -76.14 20.79 -1.85
N LYS A 324 -75.83 19.65 -2.49
CA LYS A 324 -76.84 18.63 -2.80
C LYS A 324 -77.46 18.02 -1.55
N ASP A 325 -76.69 17.78 -0.50
CA ASP A 325 -77.20 17.29 0.78
C ASP A 325 -78.14 18.32 1.43
N ARG A 326 -77.83 19.62 1.33
CA ARG A 326 -78.76 20.69 1.76
C ARG A 326 -80.06 20.69 0.96
N GLN A 327 -79.99 20.53 -0.37
CA GLN A 327 -81.18 20.42 -1.22
C GLN A 327 -82.02 19.21 -0.88
N ILE A 328 -81.40 18.04 -0.66
CA ILE A 328 -82.08 16.81 -0.24
C ILE A 328 -82.78 17.02 1.11
N LYS A 329 -82.11 17.66 2.08
CA LYS A 329 -82.71 17.96 3.38
C LYS A 329 -83.93 18.88 3.26
N TYR A 330 -83.84 19.92 2.43
CA TYR A 330 -84.97 20.82 2.15
C TYR A 330 -86.15 20.09 1.49
N LEU A 331 -85.86 19.26 0.49
CA LEU A 331 -86.88 18.45 -0.18
C LEU A 331 -87.56 17.45 0.77
N LYS A 332 -86.80 16.84 1.71
CA LYS A 332 -87.37 15.97 2.74
C LYS A 332 -88.38 16.72 3.62
N ILE A 333 -88.05 17.93 4.08
CA ILE A 333 -88.96 18.76 4.88
C ILE A 333 -90.24 19.09 4.09
N LEU A 334 -90.12 19.42 2.80
CA LEU A 334 -91.27 19.68 1.92
C LEU A 334 -92.15 18.45 1.72
N ILE A 335 -91.54 17.27 1.57
CA ILE A 335 -92.27 16.00 1.43
C ILE A 335 -92.98 15.68 2.74
N GLU A 336 -92.33 15.77 3.90
CA GLU A 336 -92.95 15.57 5.22
C GLU A 336 -94.14 16.53 5.43
N GLY A 337 -93.99 17.81 5.05
CA GLY A 337 -95.08 18.78 5.10
C GLY A 337 -96.25 18.44 4.15
N LYS A 338 -95.96 17.92 2.95
CA LYS A 338 -97.00 17.46 2.01
C LYS A 338 -97.66 16.16 2.46
N GLU A 339 -96.93 15.24 3.06
CA GLU A 339 -97.48 14.00 3.62
C GLU A 339 -98.41 14.29 4.80
N GLN A 340 -98.10 15.29 5.64
CA GLN A 340 -99.02 15.79 6.67
C GLN A 340 -100.28 16.43 6.07
N HIS A 341 -100.14 17.17 4.96
CA HIS A 341 -101.27 17.76 4.23
C HIS A 341 -102.17 16.70 3.57
N VAL A 342 -101.58 15.63 3.03
CA VAL A 342 -102.31 14.47 2.47
C VAL A 342 -102.97 13.67 3.60
N PHE A 343 -102.36 13.58 4.78
CA PHE A 343 -102.96 12.97 5.97
C PHE A 343 -104.14 13.78 6.52
N GLN A 344 -104.10 15.12 6.41
CA GLN A 344 -105.23 16.00 6.75
C GLN A 344 -106.33 16.01 5.68
N GLN A 345 -106.01 15.83 4.40
CA GLN A 345 -107.01 15.74 3.32
C GLN A 345 -107.66 14.35 3.19
N ASN A 346 -107.01 13.26 3.64
CA ASN A 346 -107.56 11.90 3.58
C ASN A 346 -108.49 11.51 4.75
N ASN A 347 -108.89 12.46 5.60
CA ASN A 347 -109.92 12.25 6.63
C ASN A 347 -111.33 12.72 6.21
N GLU A 348 -111.51 13.15 4.96
CA GLU A 348 -112.81 13.34 4.33
C GLU A 348 -112.79 12.72 2.92
N SER A 349 -113.67 11.73 2.71
CA SER A 349 -114.12 11.21 1.40
C SER A 349 -113.26 10.16 0.68
N HIS A 350 -113.62 8.91 0.95
CA HIS A 350 -113.98 7.85 0.00
C HIS A 350 -113.43 7.84 -1.46
N ASP A 351 -112.74 6.73 -1.73
CA ASP A 351 -112.99 5.75 -2.81
C ASP A 351 -112.33 5.92 -4.20
N PHE A 352 -111.86 4.76 -4.70
CA PHE A 352 -111.31 4.41 -6.02
C PHE A 352 -109.81 4.64 -6.37
N GLN A 353 -109.07 3.52 -6.33
CA GLN A 353 -108.28 2.86 -7.41
C GLN A 353 -107.37 3.70 -8.33
N GLU A 354 -106.19 3.28 -8.81
CA GLU A 354 -105.36 2.09 -8.70
C GLU A 354 -104.03 2.40 -9.42
N GLN A 355 -102.98 1.69 -9.00
CA GLN A 355 -101.87 1.20 -9.84
C GLN A 355 -100.70 2.10 -10.29
N SER A 356 -99.54 1.43 -10.18
CA SER A 356 -98.26 1.63 -10.88
C SER A 356 -97.35 2.71 -10.29
N SER A 357 -96.21 2.41 -9.67
CA SER A 357 -95.13 1.64 -10.29
C SER A 357 -94.16 1.09 -9.23
N LYS A 358 -94.37 -0.16 -8.80
CA LYS A 358 -93.32 -0.99 -8.18
C LYS A 358 -92.39 -1.50 -9.28
N SER A 359 -91.50 -0.64 -9.80
CA SER A 359 -90.49 -1.07 -10.79
C SER A 359 -89.09 -0.47 -10.63
N ALA A 360 -88.88 0.43 -9.65
CA ALA A 360 -87.57 1.07 -9.47
C ALA A 360 -86.65 0.35 -8.47
N ILE A 361 -87.20 -0.45 -7.54
CA ILE A 361 -86.44 -1.01 -6.41
C ILE A 361 -85.89 -2.43 -6.71
N THR A 362 -86.36 -3.08 -7.77
CA THR A 362 -85.94 -4.43 -8.17
C THR A 362 -84.66 -4.45 -9.01
N TRP A 363 -84.27 -3.32 -9.62
CA TRP A 363 -83.03 -3.23 -10.42
C TRP A 363 -81.78 -2.98 -9.57
N ILE A 364 -81.92 -2.24 -8.46
CA ILE A 364 -80.80 -1.83 -7.59
C ILE A 364 -80.27 -2.99 -6.72
N ARG A 365 -80.95 -4.13 -6.65
CA ARG A 365 -80.62 -5.26 -5.75
C ARG A 365 -79.79 -6.40 -6.36
N LYS A 366 -79.21 -6.28 -7.56
CA LYS A 366 -78.57 -7.44 -8.23
C LYS A 366 -77.26 -7.19 -8.96
N LYS A 367 -76.19 -6.78 -8.23
CA LYS A 367 -74.79 -7.12 -8.61
C LYS A 367 -73.80 -6.88 -7.46
N ILE A 368 -73.95 -7.59 -6.34
CA ILE A 368 -72.80 -7.82 -5.44
C ILE A 368 -71.97 -8.92 -6.12
N LEU A 369 -70.87 -8.52 -6.77
CA LEU A 369 -69.94 -9.45 -7.41
C LEU A 369 -69.36 -10.40 -6.37
N SER A 370 -69.26 -11.69 -6.70
CA SER A 370 -68.56 -12.62 -5.82
C SER A 370 -67.05 -12.41 -5.98
N ARG A 371 -66.34 -12.09 -4.88
CA ARG A 371 -64.86 -12.17 -4.84
C ARG A 371 -64.35 -13.55 -5.29
N LYS A 372 -65.22 -14.57 -5.25
CA LYS A 372 -64.98 -15.93 -5.70
C LYS A 372 -64.80 -16.04 -7.22
N GLU A 373 -65.64 -15.39 -8.03
CA GLU A 373 -65.53 -15.41 -9.50
C GLU A 373 -64.25 -14.76 -9.99
N ILE A 374 -63.93 -13.56 -9.49
CA ILE A 374 -62.69 -12.85 -9.84
C ILE A 374 -61.47 -13.71 -9.51
N ARG A 375 -61.45 -14.33 -8.32
CA ARG A 375 -60.34 -15.18 -7.88
C ARG A 375 -60.16 -16.45 -8.70
N ILE A 376 -61.25 -17.07 -9.16
CA ILE A 376 -61.19 -18.28 -9.98
C ILE A 376 -60.74 -17.91 -11.40
N CYS A 377 -61.35 -16.90 -12.02
CA CYS A 377 -60.95 -16.45 -13.34
C CYS A 377 -59.51 -15.92 -13.36
N SER A 378 -59.03 -15.25 -12.30
CA SER A 378 -57.66 -14.72 -12.24
C SER A 378 -56.59 -15.81 -12.16
N LYS A 379 -56.94 -17.01 -11.71
CA LYS A 379 -56.04 -18.15 -11.59
C LYS A 379 -56.15 -19.13 -12.75
N SER A 380 -57.12 -18.93 -13.63
CA SER A 380 -57.33 -19.76 -14.81
C SER A 380 -56.15 -19.62 -15.77
N THR A 381 -55.65 -20.74 -16.28
CA THR A 381 -54.66 -20.75 -17.37
C THR A 381 -55.23 -20.24 -18.69
N TYR A 382 -56.55 -20.08 -18.78
CA TYR A 382 -57.24 -19.54 -19.96
C TYR A 382 -57.47 -18.02 -19.89
N PHE A 383 -57.16 -17.39 -18.76
CA PHE A 383 -57.18 -15.94 -18.63
C PHE A 383 -55.77 -15.37 -18.78
N ASP A 384 -55.54 -14.60 -19.83
CA ASP A 384 -54.26 -13.94 -20.08
C ASP A 384 -54.47 -12.42 -20.04
N ALA A 385 -54.02 -11.79 -18.96
CA ALA A 385 -54.21 -10.36 -18.74
C ALA A 385 -53.49 -9.50 -19.80
N SER A 386 -52.30 -9.92 -20.25
CA SER A 386 -51.50 -9.20 -21.24
C SER A 386 -52.15 -9.29 -22.62
N TRP A 387 -52.60 -10.48 -23.00
CA TRP A 387 -53.35 -10.70 -24.24
C TRP A 387 -54.68 -9.95 -24.23
N TYR A 388 -55.41 -9.99 -23.11
CA TYR A 388 -56.72 -9.34 -22.97
C TYR A 388 -56.61 -7.82 -23.17
N LEU A 389 -55.60 -7.18 -22.57
CA LEU A 389 -55.34 -5.74 -22.77
C LEU A 389 -54.80 -5.39 -24.15
N ALA A 390 -54.08 -6.32 -24.80
CA ALA A 390 -53.62 -6.14 -26.18
C ALA A 390 -54.79 -6.23 -27.18
N GLN A 391 -55.74 -7.13 -26.95
CA GLN A 391 -56.92 -7.33 -27.81
C GLN A 391 -58.03 -6.31 -27.59
N TYR A 392 -58.14 -5.77 -26.37
CA TYR A 392 -59.19 -4.83 -26.00
C TYR A 392 -58.59 -3.50 -25.49
N PRO A 393 -58.16 -2.61 -26.42
CA PRO A 393 -57.55 -1.33 -26.06
C PRO A 393 -58.45 -0.42 -25.20
N ASP A 394 -59.76 -0.51 -25.38
CA ASP A 394 -60.75 0.21 -24.57
C ASP A 394 -60.66 -0.15 -23.08
N VAL A 395 -60.33 -1.40 -22.76
CA VAL A 395 -60.10 -1.84 -21.38
C VAL A 395 -58.77 -1.30 -20.86
N LYS A 396 -57.73 -1.28 -21.70
CA LYS A 396 -56.41 -0.72 -21.36
C LYS A 396 -56.49 0.77 -21.04
N GLU A 397 -57.23 1.53 -21.83
CA GLU A 397 -57.46 2.96 -21.63
C GLU A 397 -58.33 3.25 -20.40
N SER A 398 -59.28 2.37 -20.08
CA SER A 398 -60.13 2.51 -18.89
C SER A 398 -59.38 2.37 -17.55
N GLY A 399 -58.20 1.71 -17.56
CA GLY A 399 -57.43 1.40 -16.35
C GLY A 399 -58.07 0.36 -15.41
N ILE A 400 -59.21 -0.24 -15.78
CA ILE A 400 -59.86 -1.28 -15.00
C ILE A 400 -59.01 -2.56 -15.05
N ASN A 401 -58.85 -3.23 -13.90
CA ASN A 401 -58.13 -4.50 -13.85
C ASN A 401 -58.75 -5.52 -14.85
N PRO A 402 -57.96 -6.17 -15.72
CA PRO A 402 -58.49 -6.98 -16.83
C PRO A 402 -59.43 -8.09 -16.41
N VAL A 403 -59.12 -8.81 -15.32
CA VAL A 403 -59.98 -9.92 -14.84
C VAL A 403 -61.26 -9.39 -14.23
N VAL A 404 -61.21 -8.22 -13.57
CA VAL A 404 -62.40 -7.55 -13.04
C VAL A 404 -63.29 -7.12 -14.19
N HIS A 405 -62.72 -6.50 -15.24
CA HIS A 405 -63.45 -6.12 -16.43
C HIS A 405 -64.10 -7.33 -17.11
N TYR A 406 -63.35 -8.42 -17.30
CA TYR A 406 -63.90 -9.62 -17.93
C TYR A 406 -65.08 -10.21 -17.15
N VAL A 407 -64.97 -10.31 -15.82
CA VAL A 407 -66.04 -10.85 -14.97
C VAL A 407 -67.26 -9.91 -14.95
N GLN A 408 -67.04 -8.60 -14.94
CA GLN A 408 -68.13 -7.62 -14.85
C GLN A 408 -68.85 -7.39 -16.18
N PHE A 409 -68.10 -7.31 -17.28
CA PHE A 409 -68.59 -6.82 -18.58
C PHE A 409 -68.18 -7.76 -19.72
N GLY A 410 -66.90 -8.13 -19.79
CA GLY A 410 -66.35 -8.84 -20.95
C GLY A 410 -67.07 -10.14 -21.31
N ALA A 411 -67.44 -10.95 -20.31
CA ALA A 411 -68.20 -12.18 -20.54
C ALA A 411 -69.62 -11.94 -21.12
N LEU A 412 -70.29 -10.86 -20.71
CA LEU A 412 -71.61 -10.49 -21.24
C LEU A 412 -71.51 -9.95 -22.67
N GLU A 413 -70.42 -9.23 -22.94
CA GLU A 413 -70.05 -8.72 -24.27
C GLU A 413 -69.50 -9.82 -25.19
N GLN A 414 -69.42 -11.06 -24.71
CA GLN A 414 -68.87 -12.22 -25.42
C GLN A 414 -67.40 -12.06 -25.83
N ARG A 415 -66.63 -11.27 -25.07
CA ARG A 415 -65.17 -11.16 -25.21
C ARG A 415 -64.49 -12.43 -24.74
N ASP A 416 -63.34 -12.74 -25.31
CA ASP A 416 -62.56 -13.93 -24.96
C ASP A 416 -61.55 -13.56 -23.86
N PRO A 417 -61.41 -14.38 -22.79
CA PRO A 417 -60.48 -14.10 -21.69
C PRO A 417 -59.01 -14.31 -22.04
N GLY A 418 -58.74 -15.01 -23.14
CA GLY A 418 -57.41 -15.39 -23.61
C GLY A 418 -57.51 -16.14 -24.93
N PRO A 419 -56.38 -16.38 -25.62
CA PRO A 419 -56.37 -17.00 -26.95
C PRO A 419 -56.90 -18.43 -26.97
N ASN A 420 -56.90 -19.11 -25.81
CA ASN A 420 -57.22 -20.53 -25.69
C ASN A 420 -58.65 -20.80 -25.18
N PHE A 421 -59.50 -19.77 -25.03
CA PHE A 421 -60.89 -19.96 -24.61
C PHE A 421 -61.83 -19.03 -25.37
N SER A 422 -62.79 -19.63 -26.09
CA SER A 422 -63.82 -18.86 -26.79
C SER A 422 -65.11 -18.79 -25.98
N THR A 423 -65.39 -17.61 -25.42
CA THR A 423 -66.62 -17.29 -24.68
C THR A 423 -67.86 -17.56 -25.54
N LYS A 424 -67.83 -17.10 -26.80
CA LYS A 424 -68.94 -17.25 -27.75
C LYS A 424 -69.27 -18.73 -28.02
N ASN A 425 -68.25 -19.55 -28.29
CA ASN A 425 -68.44 -20.97 -28.58
C ASN A 425 -68.92 -21.73 -27.32
N TYR A 426 -68.36 -21.41 -26.15
CA TYR A 426 -68.76 -22.03 -24.89
C TYR A 426 -70.23 -21.75 -24.54
N LEU A 427 -70.69 -20.51 -24.71
CA LEU A 427 -72.09 -20.12 -24.48
C LEU A 427 -73.05 -20.75 -25.49
N LYS A 428 -72.61 -20.99 -26.73
CA LYS A 428 -73.39 -21.70 -27.75
C LYS A 428 -73.56 -23.18 -27.39
N ALA A 429 -72.50 -23.82 -26.89
CA ALA A 429 -72.53 -25.21 -26.43
C ALA A 429 -73.28 -25.39 -25.11
N ASN A 430 -73.37 -24.35 -24.27
CA ASN A 430 -74.01 -24.38 -22.95
C ASN A 430 -75.17 -23.36 -22.81
N PRO A 431 -76.34 -23.57 -23.45
CA PRO A 431 -77.44 -22.60 -23.43
C PRO A 431 -77.99 -22.27 -22.03
N LYS A 432 -77.87 -23.21 -21.07
CA LYS A 432 -78.28 -23.01 -19.67
C LYS A 432 -77.40 -21.98 -18.95
N VAL A 433 -76.09 -21.94 -19.26
CA VAL A 433 -75.13 -20.96 -18.71
C VAL A 433 -75.48 -19.57 -19.23
N ARG A 434 -75.74 -19.46 -20.53
CA ARG A 434 -76.19 -18.23 -21.17
C ARG A 434 -77.49 -17.70 -20.57
N LYS A 435 -78.51 -18.56 -20.40
CA LYS A 435 -79.82 -18.17 -19.85
C LYS A 435 -79.74 -17.72 -18.38
N LYS A 436 -78.79 -18.27 -17.61
CA LYS A 436 -78.58 -17.89 -16.20
C LYS A 436 -77.63 -16.70 -16.00
N GLY A 437 -76.97 -16.23 -17.06
CA GLY A 437 -75.99 -15.14 -16.98
C GLY A 437 -74.75 -15.48 -16.14
N ILE A 438 -74.39 -16.76 -16.04
CA ILE A 438 -73.21 -17.21 -15.29
C ILE A 438 -71.97 -16.92 -16.15
N ASN A 439 -70.89 -16.44 -15.53
CA ASN A 439 -69.64 -16.19 -16.25
C ASN A 439 -69.12 -17.51 -16.89
N PRO A 440 -68.86 -17.52 -18.22
CA PRO A 440 -68.45 -18.71 -18.98
C PRO A 440 -67.20 -19.38 -18.46
N LEU A 441 -66.13 -18.61 -18.22
CA LEU A 441 -64.86 -19.14 -17.75
C LEU A 441 -64.97 -19.65 -16.31
N PHE A 442 -65.67 -18.91 -15.44
CA PHE A 442 -65.94 -19.35 -14.08
C PHE A 442 -66.74 -20.66 -14.01
N HIS A 443 -67.67 -20.85 -14.95
CA HIS A 443 -68.43 -22.09 -15.04
C HIS A 443 -67.55 -23.24 -15.57
N PHE A 444 -66.69 -22.98 -16.55
CA PHE A 444 -65.75 -23.96 -17.08
C PHE A 444 -64.76 -24.46 -16.00
N GLU A 445 -64.14 -23.54 -15.26
CA GLU A 445 -63.18 -23.83 -14.18
C GLU A 445 -63.79 -24.51 -12.94
N GLN A 446 -65.11 -24.61 -12.86
CA GLN A 446 -65.78 -25.40 -11.81
C GLN A 446 -66.20 -26.79 -12.30
N GLN A 447 -65.98 -27.09 -13.58
CA GLN A 447 -66.26 -28.38 -14.20
C GLN A 447 -65.00 -29.13 -14.64
N ALA A 448 -63.89 -28.40 -14.80
CA ALA A 448 -62.53 -28.94 -14.92
C ALA A 448 -61.96 -29.22 -13.52
#